data_AF-A0A1B7WI12-F1
#
_entry.id   AF-A0A1B7WI12-F1
#
_cell.length_a   1.000
_cell.length_b   1.000
_cell.length_c   1.000
_cell.angle_alpha   90.00
_cell.angle_beta   90.00
_cell.angle_gamma   90.00
#
_symmetry.space_group_name_H-M   'P 1'
#
loop_
_entity.id
_entity.type
_entity.pdbx_description
1 polymer ?
#
loop_
_entity_poly.entity_id
_entity_poly.type
_entity_poly.pdbx_seq_one_letter_code
_entity_poly.pdbx_strand_id
1 'polypeptide(L)'
;MNTEILHFLQESHKQDLETITQILADITNRNPEEIKPYLDRILTQLVEPQQERPVNENATPAEQIATFQAWVESHRNLNFPNLSDEAISRESIYGDRG
;
A
#
# COMPACT_ATOMS: atom_id res chain seq x y z
N MET A 1 5.44 -1.59 13.73
CA MET A 1 6.53 -1.98 12.81
C MET A 1 6.86 -0.88 11.80
N ASN A 2 5.90 -0.25 11.11
CA ASN A 2 6.23 0.77 10.10
C ASN A 2 6.81 2.09 10.68
N THR A 3 6.40 2.48 11.89
CA THR A 3 6.87 3.72 12.55
C THR A 3 8.37 3.69 12.89
N GLU A 4 8.91 2.51 13.21
CA GLU A 4 10.34 2.32 13.52
C GLU A 4 11.20 2.39 12.25
N ILE A 5 10.71 1.84 11.13
CA ILE A 5 11.37 1.92 9.83
C ILE A 5 11.41 3.36 9.32
N LEU A 6 10.31 4.09 9.50
CA LEU A 6 10.20 5.49 9.10
C LEU A 6 11.18 6.38 9.89
N HIS A 7 11.25 6.19 11.21
CA HIS A 7 12.21 6.88 12.06
C HIS A 7 13.67 6.55 11.70
N PHE A 8 13.97 5.28 11.41
CA PHE A 8 15.30 4.86 10.96
C PHE A 8 15.71 5.50 9.62
N LEU A 9 14.78 5.58 8.66
CA LEU A 9 15.02 6.23 7.36
C LEU A 9 15.22 7.73 7.50
N GLN A 10 14.39 8.40 8.32
CA GLN A 10 14.51 9.84 8.58
C GLN A 10 15.86 10.18 9.20
N GLU A 11 16.37 9.35 10.12
CA GLU A 11 17.67 9.58 10.75
C GLU A 11 18.83 9.25 9.79
N SER A 12 18.73 8.15 9.03
CA SER A 12 19.80 7.71 8.12
C SER A 12 19.97 8.62 6.91
N HIS A 13 18.88 9.22 6.44
CA HIS A 13 18.85 10.06 5.22
C HIS A 13 18.56 11.54 5.52
N LYS A 14 18.81 12.00 6.74
CA LYS A 14 18.49 13.37 7.19
C LYS A 14 19.00 14.46 6.24
N GLN A 15 20.24 14.34 5.78
CA GLN A 15 20.87 15.30 4.86
C GLN A 15 20.16 15.35 3.49
N ASP A 16 19.76 14.19 2.99
CA ASP A 16 19.04 14.07 1.72
C ASP A 16 17.64 14.68 1.85
N LEU A 17 16.96 14.43 2.97
CA LEU A 17 15.64 14.97 3.26
C LEU A 17 15.65 16.50 3.41
N GLU A 18 16.67 17.07 4.06
CA GLU A 18 16.86 18.52 4.13
C GLU A 18 17.09 19.13 2.74
N THR A 19 17.91 18.47 1.91
CA THR A 19 18.19 18.92 0.54
C THR A 19 16.93 18.88 -0.33
N ILE A 20 16.16 17.78 -0.26
CA ILE A 20 14.88 17.64 -0.97
C ILE A 20 13.88 18.71 -0.50
N THR A 21 13.80 18.96 0.80
CA THR A 21 12.92 20.00 1.36
C THR A 21 13.27 21.37 0.80
N GLN A 22 14.57 21.70 0.72
CA GLN A 22 15.03 22.98 0.18
C GLN A 22 14.73 23.11 -1.32
N ILE A 23 15.01 22.07 -2.11
CA ILE A 23 14.71 22.06 -3.55
C ILE A 23 13.21 22.27 -3.79
N LEU A 24 12.37 21.55 -3.04
CA LEU A 24 10.91 21.68 -3.17
C LEU A 24 10.41 23.05 -2.71
N ALA A 25 10.99 23.62 -1.66
CA ALA A 25 10.71 24.98 -1.21
C ALA A 25 11.05 26.01 -2.29
N ASP A 26 12.23 25.89 -2.91
CA ASP A 26 12.68 26.78 -3.98
C ASP A 26 11.79 26.66 -5.24
N ILE A 27 11.45 25.44 -5.66
CA ILE A 27 10.58 25.19 -6.82
C ILE A 27 9.18 25.74 -6.60
N THR A 28 8.63 25.59 -5.39
CA THR A 28 7.26 25.99 -5.07
C THR A 28 7.15 27.41 -4.54
N ASN A 29 8.29 28.09 -4.36
CA ASN A 29 8.41 29.41 -3.74
C ASN A 29 7.72 29.48 -2.36
N ARG A 30 7.92 28.44 -1.55
CA ARG A 30 7.33 28.24 -0.22
C ARG A 30 8.42 28.11 0.84
N ASN A 31 8.03 28.22 2.11
CA ASN A 31 8.97 28.01 3.20
C ASN A 31 9.26 26.50 3.35
N PRO A 32 10.53 26.08 3.54
CA PRO A 32 10.87 24.70 3.91
C PRO A 32 10.01 24.08 5.03
N GLU A 33 9.61 24.88 6.02
CA GLU A 33 8.73 24.41 7.10
C GLU A 33 7.32 24.05 6.62
N GLU A 34 6.82 24.70 5.57
CA GLU A 34 5.54 24.36 4.96
C GLU A 34 5.64 23.08 4.12
N ILE A 35 6.84 22.74 3.62
CA ILE A 35 7.08 21.57 2.77
C ILE A 35 7.28 20.28 3.59
N LYS A 36 7.93 20.38 4.76
CA LYS A 36 8.16 19.25 5.68
C LYS A 36 6.95 18.32 5.87
N PRO A 37 5.74 18.81 6.22
CA PRO A 37 4.58 17.93 6.43
C PRO A 37 4.15 17.18 5.16
N TYR A 38 4.37 17.75 3.97
CA TYR A 38 4.08 17.07 2.71
C TYR A 38 5.09 15.97 2.41
N LEU A 39 6.38 16.25 2.66
CA LEU A 39 7.45 15.27 2.51
C LEU A 39 7.24 14.09 3.46
N ASP A 40 6.93 14.34 4.73
CA ASP A 40 6.64 13.30 5.72
C ASP A 40 5.44 12.43 5.32
N ARG A 41 4.39 13.04 4.75
CA ARG A 41 3.24 12.29 4.23
C ARG A 41 3.64 11.37 3.08
N ILE A 42 4.49 11.84 2.15
CA ILE A 42 4.97 11.03 1.03
C ILE A 42 5.85 9.88 1.53
N LEU A 43 6.78 10.15 2.45
CA LEU A 43 7.62 9.11 3.06
C LEU A 43 6.78 8.04 3.77
N THR A 44 5.75 8.47 4.51
CA THR A 44 4.81 7.55 5.16
C THR A 44 4.12 6.64 4.14
N GLN A 45 3.64 7.22 3.03
CA GLN A 45 2.97 6.45 1.96
C GLN A 45 3.91 5.49 1.21
N LEU A 46 5.20 5.78 1.15
CA LEU A 46 6.20 4.93 0.51
C LEU A 46 6.68 3.79 1.42
N VAL A 47 6.68 4.01 2.73
CA VAL A 47 7.09 3.02 3.74
C VAL A 47 5.92 2.10 4.13
N GLU A 48 4.70 2.64 4.18
CA GLU A 48 3.53 1.78 4.32
C GLU A 48 3.41 0.90 3.08
N PRO A 49 3.24 -0.43 3.23
CA PRO A 49 2.88 -1.26 2.10
C PRO A 49 1.63 -0.62 1.50
N GLN A 50 1.71 -0.23 0.22
CA GLN A 50 0.56 0.26 -0.51
C GLN A 50 -0.53 -0.78 -0.28
N GLN A 51 -1.47 -0.50 0.62
CA GLN A 51 -2.63 -1.35 0.78
C GLN A 51 -3.18 -1.43 -0.63
N GLU A 52 -3.18 -2.64 -1.20
CA GLU A 52 -3.76 -2.94 -2.50
C GLU A 52 -5.11 -2.24 -2.48
N ARG A 53 -5.20 -1.10 -3.18
CA ARG A 53 -6.41 -0.29 -3.10
C ARG A 53 -7.52 -1.24 -3.53
N PRO A 54 -8.61 -1.38 -2.74
CA PRO A 54 -9.74 -2.16 -3.18
C PRO A 54 -10.08 -1.66 -4.59
N VAL A 55 -10.21 -2.61 -5.51
CA VAL A 55 -10.49 -2.39 -6.93
C VAL A 55 -11.43 -1.20 -7.05
N ASN A 56 -10.95 -0.13 -7.69
CA ASN A 56 -11.67 1.13 -7.80
C ASN A 56 -13.10 0.84 -8.30
N GLU A 57 -14.15 1.36 -7.64
CA GLU A 57 -15.55 1.06 -8.01
C GLU A 57 -15.85 1.37 -9.49
N ASN A 58 -15.03 2.23 -10.11
CA ASN A 58 -15.12 2.63 -11.52
C ASN A 58 -14.17 1.86 -12.47
N ALA A 59 -13.47 0.82 -11.99
CA ALA A 59 -12.58 0.03 -12.82
C ALA A 59 -13.36 -0.68 -13.92
N THR A 60 -12.86 -0.59 -15.15
CA THR A 60 -13.41 -1.34 -16.27
C THR A 60 -13.27 -2.85 -16.03
N PRO A 61 -14.13 -3.71 -16.62
CA PRO A 61 -14.02 -5.15 -16.45
C PRO A 61 -12.62 -5.70 -16.79
N ALA A 62 -11.95 -5.12 -17.80
CA ALA A 62 -10.60 -5.51 -18.19
C ALA A 62 -9.56 -5.20 -17.10
N GLU A 63 -9.65 -4.04 -16.46
CA GLU A 63 -8.77 -3.66 -15.35
C GLU A 63 -8.99 -4.57 -14.13
N GLN A 64 -10.25 -4.91 -13.82
CA GLN A 64 -10.56 -5.83 -12.73
C GLN A 64 -9.96 -7.23 -12.97
N ILE A 65 -10.10 -7.75 -14.19
CA ILE A 65 -9.51 -9.04 -14.58
C ILE A 65 -7.99 -8.99 -14.46
N ALA A 66 -7.36 -7.92 -14.94
CA ALA A 66 -5.90 -7.77 -14.87
C ALA A 66 -5.39 -7.70 -13.42
N THR A 67 -6.07 -6.95 -12.55
CA THR A 67 -5.72 -6.88 -11.12
C THR A 67 -5.89 -8.23 -10.44
N PHE A 68 -7.00 -8.93 -10.70
CA PHE A 68 -7.22 -10.27 -10.16
C PHE A 68 -6.15 -11.27 -10.62
N GLN A 69 -5.78 -11.26 -11.89
CA GLN A 69 -4.73 -12.13 -12.43
C GLN A 69 -3.36 -11.83 -11.81
N ALA A 70 -3.01 -10.56 -11.63
CA ALA A 70 -1.78 -10.16 -10.97
C ALA A 70 -1.72 -10.65 -9.52
N TRP A 71 -2.84 -10.56 -8.80
CA TRP A 71 -2.97 -11.08 -7.44
C TRP A 71 -2.84 -12.61 -7.39
N VAL A 72 -3.48 -13.35 -8.30
CA VAL A 72 -3.33 -14.81 -8.39
C VAL A 72 -1.88 -15.20 -8.66
N GLU A 73 -1.20 -14.51 -9.57
CA GLU A 73 0.19 -14.84 -9.93
C GLU A 73 1.17 -14.55 -8.78
N SER A 74 0.98 -13.44 -8.04
CA SER A 74 1.82 -13.13 -6.87
C SER A 74 1.68 -14.18 -5.75
N HIS A 75 0.56 -14.89 -5.71
CA HIS A 75 0.27 -15.92 -4.70
C HIS A 75 0.43 -17.36 -5.22
N ARG A 76 0.66 -17.57 -6.52
CA ARG A 76 0.77 -18.91 -7.14
C ARG A 76 1.90 -19.76 -6.56
N ASN A 77 3.01 -19.14 -6.18
CA ASN A 77 4.18 -19.82 -5.62
C ASN A 77 4.17 -19.83 -4.08
N LEU A 78 3.18 -19.21 -3.46
CA LEU A 78 2.97 -19.29 -2.03
C LEU A 78 2.24 -20.60 -1.78
N ASN A 79 2.91 -21.55 -1.11
CA ASN A 79 2.40 -22.89 -0.84
C ASN A 79 1.30 -22.85 0.24
N PHE A 80 0.17 -22.19 -0.07
CA PHE A 80 -0.96 -22.07 0.83
C PHE A 80 -1.65 -23.42 0.98
N PRO A 81 -2.13 -23.75 2.19
CA PRO A 81 -2.95 -24.94 2.38
C PRO A 81 -4.23 -24.82 1.55
N ASN A 82 -4.58 -25.87 0.82
CA ASN A 82 -5.87 -25.96 0.16
C ASN A 82 -6.97 -25.98 1.22
N LEU A 83 -8.04 -25.22 0.97
CA LEU A 83 -9.25 -25.30 1.78
C LEU A 83 -9.93 -26.65 1.54
N SER A 84 -10.56 -27.21 2.58
CA SER A 84 -11.40 -28.39 2.44
C SER A 84 -12.69 -28.06 1.69
N ASP A 85 -13.30 -29.07 1.07
CA ASP A 85 -14.60 -28.91 0.39
C ASP A 85 -15.68 -28.39 1.35
N GLU A 86 -15.62 -28.79 2.61
CA GLU A 86 -16.51 -28.30 3.68
C GLU A 86 -16.30 -26.81 3.95
N ALA A 87 -15.06 -26.31 3.93
CA ALA A 87 -14.75 -24.90 4.16
C ALA A 87 -15.21 -23.99 3.01
N ILE A 88 -15.36 -24.53 1.79
CA ILE A 88 -15.84 -23.80 0.61
C ILE A 88 -17.33 -24.07 0.35
N SER A 89 -17.94 -25.04 1.04
CA SER A 89 -19.33 -25.42 0.82
C SER A 89 -20.29 -24.28 1.16
N ARG A 90 -21.20 -24.01 0.23
CA ARG A 90 -22.27 -23.00 0.42
C ARG A 90 -23.16 -23.35 1.61
N GLU A 91 -23.40 -24.64 1.85
CA GLU A 91 -24.18 -25.13 3.00
C GLU A 91 -23.45 -24.84 4.32
N SER A 92 -22.12 -24.94 4.34
CA SER A 92 -21.30 -24.63 5.52
C SER A 92 -21.26 -23.12 5.80
N ILE A 93 -21.19 -22.30 4.76
CA ILE A 93 -21.11 -20.83 4.88
C ILE A 93 -22.47 -20.19 5.20
N TYR A 94 -23.56 -20.75 4.67
CA TYR A 94 -24.89 -20.13 4.73
C TYR A 94 -26.00 -21.00 5.32
N GLY A 95 -25.72 -22.24 5.76
CA GLY A 95 -26.74 -23.21 6.19
C GLY A 95 -27.60 -22.74 7.36
N ASP A 96 -27.03 -22.00 8.31
CA ASP A 96 -27.75 -21.44 9.47
C ASP A 96 -28.64 -20.22 9.14
N ARG A 97 -28.66 -19.76 7.89
CA ARG A 97 -29.46 -18.60 7.43
C ARG A 97 -30.75 -19.00 6.70
N GLY A 98 -31.14 -20.27 6.78
CA GLY A 98 -32.37 -20.84 6.21
C GLY A 98 -33.55 -20.82 7.16
#